data_AF-A0A0F9QVA3-F1
#
_entry.id   AF-A0A0F9QVA3-F1
#
_cell.length_a   1.000
_cell.length_b   1.000
_cell.length_c   1.000
_cell.angle_alpha   90.00
_cell.angle_beta   90.00
_cell.angle_gamma   90.00
#
_symmetry.space_group_name_H-M   'P 1'
#
loop_
_entity.id
_entity.type
_entity.pdbx_description
1 polymer ?
#
loop_
_entity_poly.entity_id
_entity_poly.type
_entity_poly.pdbx_seq_one_letter_code
_entity_poly.pdbx_strand_id
1 'polypeptide(L)'
;MSTSLILFLAILALVILAIIIGGRKKRWYRVYMVNNYTFLCYRTTNDFWWRDSQGLIGFHSPDGKRIGVSKHNLIKIEENDAPNSGK
;
A
#
# COMPACT_ATOMS: atom_id res chain seq x y z
N MET A 1 11.02 1.62 39.54
CA MET A 1 10.77 0.76 38.36
C MET A 1 11.83 -0.34 38.33
N SER A 2 11.43 -1.60 38.21
CA SER A 2 12.38 -2.72 38.11
C SER A 2 13.02 -2.78 36.73
N THR A 3 14.27 -3.22 36.65
CA THR A 3 15.02 -3.42 35.39
C THR A 3 14.30 -4.35 34.41
N SER A 4 13.55 -5.33 34.92
CA SER A 4 12.67 -6.21 34.14
C SER A 4 11.51 -5.48 33.47
N LEU A 5 10.95 -4.44 34.10
CA LEU A 5 9.92 -3.60 33.49
C LEU A 5 10.49 -2.76 32.33
N ILE A 6 11.70 -2.24 32.49
CA ILE A 6 12.38 -1.42 31.46
C ILE A 6 12.70 -2.28 30.22
N LEU A 7 13.21 -3.50 30.43
CA LEU A 7 13.50 -4.42 29.33
C LEU A 7 12.24 -4.79 28.55
N PHE A 8 11.14 -5.06 29.25
CA PHE A 8 9.84 -5.35 28.63
C PHE A 8 9.33 -4.19 27.77
N LEU A 9 9.39 -2.96 28.29
CA LEU A 9 8.98 -1.75 27.56
C LEU A 9 9.84 -1.50 26.32
N ALA A 10 11.15 -1.74 26.40
CA ALA A 10 12.06 -1.57 25.26
C ALA A 10 11.76 -2.57 24.12
N ILE A 11 11.48 -3.83 24.46
CA ILE A 11 11.08 -4.86 23.49
C ILE A 11 9.74 -4.50 22.85
N LEU A 12 8.76 -4.07 23.65
CA LEU A 12 7.45 -3.66 23.15
C LEU A 12 7.56 -2.49 22.16
N ALA A 13 8.39 -1.50 22.47
CA ALA A 13 8.63 -0.35 21.60
C ALA A 13 9.27 -0.75 20.26
N LEU A 14 10.23 -1.68 20.27
CA LEU A 14 10.86 -2.19 19.04
C LEU A 14 9.87 -2.95 18.16
N VAL A 15 8.99 -3.77 18.75
CA VAL A 15 7.96 -4.50 18.00
C VAL A 15 6.98 -3.53 17.33
N ILE A 16 6.53 -2.50 18.06
CA ILE A 16 5.63 -1.47 17.52
C ILE A 16 6.34 -0.70 16.39
N LEU A 17 7.61 -0.33 16.57
CA LEU A 17 8.38 0.38 15.55
C LEU A 17 8.55 -0.46 14.27
N ALA A 18 8.83 -1.76 14.40
CA ALA A 18 8.94 -2.68 13.27
C ALA A 18 7.64 -2.78 12.46
N ILE A 19 6.48 -2.80 13.14
CA ILE A 19 5.16 -2.82 12.50
C ILE A 19 4.90 -1.51 11.74
N ILE A 20 5.26 -0.36 12.34
CA ILE A 20 5.08 0.97 11.71
C ILE A 20 5.94 1.08 10.45
N ILE A 21 7.20 0.62 10.50
CA ILE A 21 8.11 0.66 9.35
C ILE A 21 7.65 -0.32 8.27
N GLY A 22 7.27 -1.55 8.64
CA GLY A 22 6.80 -2.58 7.71
C GLY A 22 5.46 -2.23 7.02
N GLY A 23 4.60 -1.47 7.69
CA GLY A 23 3.28 -1.07 7.18
C GLY A 23 3.30 -0.03 6.04
N ARG A 24 4.46 0.59 5.75
CA ARG A 24 4.58 1.68 4.76
C ARG A 24 5.21 1.28 3.43
N LYS A 25 5.50 -0.01 3.20
CA LYS A 25 6.11 -0.42 1.93
C LYS A 25 5.10 -0.23 0.79
N LYS A 26 5.33 0.78 -0.05
CA LYS A 26 4.57 1.03 -1.28
C LYS A 26 5.03 0.06 -2.35
N ARG A 27 4.09 -0.67 -2.94
CA ARG A 27 4.27 -1.42 -4.19
C ARG A 27 3.54 -0.68 -5.29
N TRP A 28 4.24 -0.36 -6.36
CA TRP A 28 3.71 0.44 -7.45
C TRP A 28 3.18 -0.46 -8.56
N TYR A 29 2.10 -0.02 -9.18
CA TYR A 29 1.37 -0.75 -10.19
C TYR A 29 0.96 0.16 -11.33
N ARG A 30 1.09 -0.35 -12.55
CA ARG A 30 0.47 0.24 -13.73
C ARG A 30 -0.82 -0.52 -14.03
N VAL A 31 -1.93 0.20 -14.05
CA VAL A 31 -3.27 -0.36 -14.26
C VAL A 31 -3.74 0.00 -15.67
N TYR A 32 -4.19 -1.02 -16.40
CA TYR A 32 -4.70 -0.89 -17.77
C TYR A 32 -6.21 -1.13 -17.78
N MET A 33 -6.97 -0.14 -18.25
CA MET A 33 -8.43 -0.16 -18.27
C MET A 33 -8.98 -0.39 -19.69
N VAL A 34 -10.20 -0.90 -19.77
CA VAL A 34 -10.91 -1.22 -21.04
C VAL A 34 -11.05 -0.02 -21.99
N ASN A 35 -11.06 1.21 -21.46
CA ASN A 35 -11.19 2.44 -22.25
C ASN A 35 -9.85 2.98 -22.79
N ASN A 36 -8.82 2.14 -22.95
CA ASN A 36 -7.44 2.53 -23.25
C ASN A 36 -6.81 3.52 -22.24
N TYR A 37 -7.43 3.67 -21.06
CA TYR A 37 -6.90 4.51 -20.00
C TYR A 37 -5.88 3.73 -19.18
N THR A 38 -4.72 4.34 -18.95
CA THR A 38 -3.66 3.77 -18.11
C THR A 38 -3.26 4.77 -17.04
N PHE A 39 -3.09 4.31 -15.81
CA PHE A 39 -2.62 5.16 -14.72
C PHE A 39 -1.68 4.43 -13.78
N LEU A 40 -0.84 5.21 -13.11
CA LEU A 40 0.08 4.74 -12.11
C LEU A 40 -0.55 4.86 -10.72
N CYS A 41 -0.42 3.82 -9.92
CA CYS A 41 -0.94 3.79 -8.57
C CYS A 41 -0.07 2.90 -7.68
N TYR A 42 -0.29 2.94 -6.37
CA TYR A 42 0.41 2.05 -5.44
C TYR A 42 -0.53 1.41 -4.42
N ARG A 43 -0.11 0.28 -3.87
CA ARG A 43 -0.70 -0.32 -2.67
C ARG A 43 0.35 -0.38 -1.57
N THR A 44 -0.09 -0.25 -0.34
CA THR A 44 0.71 -0.44 0.87
C THR A 44 0.41 -1.80 1.48
N THR A 45 1.28 -2.28 2.36
CA THR A 45 1.05 -3.53 3.10
C THR A 45 -0.17 -3.46 4.03
N ASN A 46 -0.54 -2.26 4.48
CA ASN A 46 -1.75 -2.03 5.27
C ASN A 46 -3.04 -1.96 4.44
N ASP A 47 -2.93 -1.94 3.11
CA ASP A 47 -4.06 -1.86 2.20
C ASP A 47 -4.79 -3.20 1.99
N PHE A 48 -4.50 -4.20 2.82
CA PHE A 48 -5.22 -5.48 2.82
C PHE A 48 -6.68 -5.32 3.30
N TRP A 49 -6.94 -4.38 4.20
CA TRP A 49 -8.23 -4.27 4.91
C TRP A 49 -9.29 -3.42 4.19
N TRP A 50 -8.91 -2.59 3.22
CA TRP A 50 -9.81 -1.57 2.64
C TRP A 50 -10.47 -1.98 1.31
N ARG A 51 -10.67 -3.29 1.13
CA ARG A 51 -11.60 -3.93 0.15
C ARG A 51 -11.01 -4.25 -1.22
N ASP A 52 -10.64 -5.51 -1.36
CA ASP A 52 -11.05 -6.29 -2.53
C ASP A 52 -12.54 -6.68 -2.33
N SER A 53 -13.46 -5.74 -2.52
CA SER A 53 -14.89 -6.07 -2.64
C SER A 53 -15.10 -6.89 -3.92
N GLN A 54 -16.19 -7.65 -4.03
CA GLN A 54 -16.39 -8.58 -5.15
C GLN A 54 -16.25 -7.92 -6.54
N GLY A 55 -16.44 -6.59 -6.66
CA GLY A 55 -16.24 -5.85 -7.91
C GLY A 55 -15.19 -4.73 -7.93
N LEU A 56 -14.46 -4.45 -6.83
CA LEU A 56 -13.55 -3.29 -6.74
C LEU A 56 -12.17 -3.68 -6.22
N ILE A 57 -11.13 -3.06 -6.77
CA ILE A 57 -9.75 -3.11 -6.30
C ILE A 57 -9.35 -1.70 -5.86
N GLY A 58 -8.87 -1.58 -4.63
CA GLY A 58 -8.39 -0.32 -4.07
C GLY A 58 -6.91 -0.06 -4.38
N PHE A 59 -6.60 1.14 -4.86
CA PHE A 59 -5.25 1.66 -5.04
C PHE A 59 -5.10 3.09 -4.51
N HIS A 60 -3.87 3.54 -4.30
CA HIS A 60 -3.57 4.96 -4.04
C HIS A 60 -3.01 5.63 -5.28
N SER A 61 -3.44 6.85 -5.56
CA SER A 61 -2.81 7.73 -6.54
C SER A 61 -1.38 8.08 -6.10
N PRO A 62 -0.51 8.57 -7.00
CA PRO A 62 0.81 9.08 -6.63
C PRO A 62 0.75 10.14 -5.52
N ASP A 63 -0.31 10.95 -5.51
CA ASP A 63 -0.60 11.98 -4.49
C ASP A 63 -1.12 11.43 -3.15
N GLY A 64 -1.33 10.10 -3.06
CA GLY A 64 -1.87 9.45 -1.86
C GLY A 64 -3.38 9.51 -1.71
N LYS A 65 -4.13 9.86 -2.76
CA LYS A 65 -5.59 9.76 -2.76
C LYS A 65 -6.03 8.33 -2.99
N ARG A 66 -7.10 7.89 -2.32
CA ARG A 66 -7.69 6.56 -2.54
C ARG A 66 -8.45 6.53 -3.86
N ILE A 67 -8.20 5.51 -4.67
CA ILE A 67 -8.82 5.23 -5.96
C ILE A 67 -9.43 3.82 -5.89
N GLY A 68 -10.72 3.72 -6.21
CA GLY A 68 -11.40 2.43 -6.40
C GLY A 68 -11.52 2.11 -7.89
N VAL A 69 -11.07 0.92 -8.29
CA VAL A 69 -11.08 0.47 -9.68
C VAL A 69 -12.02 -0.71 -9.83
N SER A 70 -13.00 -0.60 -10.73
CA SER A 70 -13.90 -1.73 -11.02
C SER A 70 -13.16 -2.85 -11.73
N LYS A 71 -13.28 -4.08 -11.22
CA LYS A 71 -12.72 -5.29 -11.84
C LYS A 71 -13.26 -5.52 -13.25
N HIS A 72 -14.50 -5.08 -13.51
CA HIS A 72 -15.13 -5.20 -14.84
C HIS A 72 -14.49 -4.30 -15.90
N ASN A 73 -13.84 -3.21 -15.48
CA ASN A 73 -13.20 -2.26 -16.38
C ASN A 73 -11.69 -2.48 -16.47
N LEU A 74 -11.17 -3.53 -15.85
CA LEU A 74 -9.75 -3.84 -15.75
C LEU A 74 -9.34 -4.80 -16.86
N ILE A 75 -8.29 -4.46 -17.61
CA ILE A 75 -7.63 -5.38 -18.55
C ILE A 75 -6.52 -6.15 -17.83
N LYS A 76 -5.57 -5.42 -17.24
CA LYS A 76 -4.42 -6.01 -16.55
C LYS A 76 -3.80 -5.04 -15.54
N ILE A 77 -3.02 -5.60 -14.60
CA ILE A 77 -2.24 -4.87 -13.61
C ILE A 77 -0.82 -5.40 -13.71
N GLU A 78 0.15 -4.51 -13.84
CA GLU A 78 1.57 -4.87 -13.88
C GLU A 78 2.28 -4.19 -12.72
N GLU A 79 3.14 -4.93 -12.01
CA GLU A 79 4.05 -4.31 -11.05
C GLU A 79 5.00 -3.39 -11.81
N ASN A 80 5.17 -2.19 -11.28
CA ASN A 80 6.00 -1.17 -11.88
C ASN A 80 6.96 -0.65 -10.81
N ASP A 81 8.13 -0.18 -11.23
CA ASP A 81 9.00 0.53 -10.31
C ASP A 81 8.32 1.82 -9.82
N ALA A 82 8.76 2.28 -8.65
CA ALA A 82 8.34 3.60 -8.17
C ALA A 82 8.62 4.62 -9.28
N PRO A 83 7.70 5.58 -9.52
CA PRO A 83 7.97 6.62 -10.48
C PRO A 83 9.28 7.27 -10.07
N ASN A 84 10.24 7.35 -11.00
CA ASN A 84 11.47 8.09 -10.77
C ASN A 84 11.05 9.45 -10.26
N SER A 85 11.36 9.72 -8.99
CA SER A 85 11.14 11.02 -8.38
C SER A 85 12.04 11.96 -9.15
N GLY A 86 11.50 12.55 -10.23
CA GLY A 86 12.19 13.54 -11.03
C GLY A 86 12.63 14.64 -10.07
N LYS A 87 13.93 14.67 -9.82
CA LYS A 87 14.60 15.89 -9.39
C LYS A 87 14.88 16.71 -10.64
#